data_AF-A0A085JP30-F1
#
_entry.id   AF-A0A085JP30-F1
#
_cell.length_a   1.000
_cell.length_b   1.000
_cell.length_c   1.000
_cell.angle_alpha   90.00
_cell.angle_beta   90.00
_cell.angle_gamma   90.00
#
_symmetry.space_group_name_H-M   'P 1'
#
loop_
_entity.id
_entity.type
_entity.pdbx_description
1 polymer ?
#
loop_
_entity_poly.entity_id
_entity_poly.type
_entity_poly.pdbx_seq_one_letter_code
_entity_poly.pdbx_strand_id
1 'polypeptide(L)' 'MIIPWQQLNPETLNNLIESFVLREGTDYGEEERTLEEKTQDIHRQLTAGEIVVVWSELNESVSLMQASTFRQNR' A
#
# COMPACT_ATOMS: atom_id res chain seq x y z
N MET A 1 -0.95 13.23 -5.07
CA MET A 1 -1.38 12.78 -6.41
C MET A 1 -1.39 11.26 -6.45
N ILE A 2 -2.36 10.60 -7.11
CA ILE A 2 -2.30 9.14 -7.33
C ILE A 2 -1.41 8.86 -8.54
N ILE A 3 -0.49 7.90 -8.41
CA ILE A 3 0.34 7.42 -9.52
C ILE A 3 0.09 5.93 -9.79
N PRO A 4 0.30 5.43 -11.02
CA PRO A 4 0.11 4.02 -11.34
C PRO A 4 1.19 3.19 -10.66
N TRP A 5 0.79 2.21 -9.86
CA TRP A 5 1.74 1.35 -9.15
C TRP A 5 2.58 0.49 -10.11
N GLN A 6 2.08 0.23 -11.33
CA GLN A 6 2.79 -0.50 -12.38
C GLN A 6 4.00 0.27 -12.94
N GLN A 7 4.07 1.59 -12.69
CA GLN A 7 5.22 2.41 -13.09
C GLN A 7 6.33 2.40 -12.05
N LEU A 8 6.08 1.86 -10.85
CA LEU A 8 7.11 1.72 -9.83
C LEU A 8 7.97 0.49 -10.10
N ASN A 9 9.24 0.59 -9.75
CA ASN A 9 10.12 -0.56 -9.70
C ASN A 9 9.53 -1.61 -8.72
N PRO A 10 9.54 -2.90 -9.06
CA PRO A 10 8.95 -3.95 -8.23
C PRO A 10 9.57 -3.99 -6.82
N GLU A 11 10.87 -3.72 -6.71
CA GLU A 11 11.54 -3.60 -5.41
C GLU A 11 11.00 -2.43 -4.58
N THR A 12 10.81 -1.26 -5.18
CA THR A 12 10.20 -0.11 -4.51
C THR A 12 8.77 -0.40 -4.09
N LEU A 13 7.98 -1.02 -4.97
CA LEU A 13 6.61 -1.40 -4.66
C LEU A 13 6.56 -2.37 -3.47
N ASN A 14 7.41 -3.40 -3.45
CA ASN A 14 7.50 -4.35 -2.33
C ASN A 14 7.88 -3.64 -1.02
N ASN A 15 8.89 -2.75 -1.03
CA ASN A 15 9.27 -1.98 0.15
C ASN A 15 8.11 -1.10 0.68
N LEU A 16 7.32 -0.52 -0.21
CA LEU A 16 6.14 0.27 0.17
C LEU A 16 5.04 -0.60 0.77
N ILE A 17 4.80 -1.77 0.19
CA ILE A 17 3.84 -2.76 0.69
C ILE A 17 4.24 -3.22 2.08
N GLU A 18 5.50 -3.60 2.27
CA GLU A 18 6.03 -4.00 3.57
C GLU A 18 5.88 -2.86 4.59
N SER A 19 6.30 -1.65 4.24
CA SER A 19 6.16 -0.46 5.09
C SER A 19 4.70 -0.13 5.44
N PHE A 20 3.77 -0.42 4.54
CA PHE A 20 2.33 -0.21 4.73
C PHE A 20 1.75 -1.26 5.68
N VAL A 21 2.08 -2.53 5.47
CA VAL A 21 1.68 -3.65 6.35
C VAL A 21 2.21 -3.45 7.78
N LEU A 22 3.46 -2.99 7.91
CA LEU A 22 4.07 -2.68 9.21
C LEU A 22 3.39 -1.48 9.91
N ARG A 23 2.90 -0.50 9.16
CA ARG A 23 2.23 0.70 9.70
C ARG A 23 0.77 0.48 10.06
N GLU A 24 0.01 -0.23 9.21
CA GLU A 24 -1.41 -0.50 9.50
C GLU A 24 -1.58 -1.44 10.68
N GLY A 25 -0.51 -2.13 11.12
CA GLY A 25 -0.52 -2.88 12.37
C GLY A 25 -1.72 -3.80 12.44
N THR A 26 -2.02 -4.50 11.34
CA THR A 26 -3.13 -5.47 11.30
C THR A 26 -2.72 -6.68 12.11
N ASP A 27 -2.79 -6.52 13.42
CA ASP A 27 -2.88 -7.54 14.46
C ASP A 27 -4.29 -8.14 14.35
N TYR A 28 -4.51 -8.93 13.30
CA TYR A 28 -5.76 -9.64 13.10
C TYR A 28 -5.53 -11.14 13.25
N GLY A 29 -5.67 -11.56 14.50
CA GLY A 29 -6.02 -12.94 14.86
C GLY A 29 -4.84 -13.89 14.94
N GLU A 30 -5.01 -14.87 15.81
CA GLU A 30 -4.06 -15.91 16.23
C GLU A 30 -3.61 -16.87 15.11
N GLU A 31 -3.87 -16.55 13.85
CA GLU A 31 -3.31 -17.21 12.67
C GLU A 31 -2.29 -16.28 12.01
N GLU A 32 -1.01 -16.61 12.20
CA GLU A 32 0.15 -15.90 11.65
C GLU A 32 0.14 -15.96 10.12
N ARG A 33 -0.68 -15.14 9.45
CA ARG A 33 -0.51 -14.94 8.01
C ARG A 33 0.89 -14.42 7.75
N THR A 34 1.59 -15.11 6.87
CA THR A 34 2.97 -14.78 6.54
C THR A 34 3.04 -13.39 5.88
N LEU A 35 4.20 -12.74 5.97
CA LEU A 35 4.44 -11.46 5.29
C LEU A 35 4.18 -11.57 3.77
N GLU A 36 4.45 -12.74 3.19
CA GLU A 36 4.23 -13.04 1.78
C GLU A 36 2.73 -13.06 1.43
N GLU A 37 1.88 -13.69 2.24
CA GLU A 37 0.43 -13.67 2.06
C GLU A 37 -0.14 -12.24 2.18
N LYS A 38 0.36 -11.47 3.14
CA LYS A 38 -0.02 -10.05 3.29
C LYS A 38 0.36 -9.25 2.05
N THR A 39 1.56 -9.48 1.52
CA THR A 39 2.05 -8.81 0.30
C THR A 39 1.17 -9.14 -0.90
N GLN A 40 0.79 -10.41 -1.07
CA GLN A 40 -0.12 -10.83 -2.14
C GLN A 40 -1.51 -10.20 -2.01
N ASP A 41 -2.03 -10.07 -0.79
CA ASP A 41 -3.32 -9.41 -0.54
C ASP A 41 -3.28 -7.93 -0.93
N ILE A 42 -2.23 -7.20 -0.53
CA ILE A 42 -2.03 -5.80 -0.94
C ILE A 42 -1.90 -5.68 -2.45
N HIS A 43 -1.23 -6.61 -3.13
CA HIS A 43 -1.18 -6.66 -4.59
C HIS A 43 -2.57 -6.82 -5.24
N ARG A 44 -3.43 -7.66 -4.66
CA ARG A 44 -4.82 -7.80 -5.12
C ARG A 44 -5.60 -6.52 -4.92
N GLN A 45 -5.49 -5.88 -3.76
CA GLN A 45 -6.15 -4.60 -3.46
C GLN A 45 -5.66 -3.46 -4.36
N LEU A 46 -4.35 -3.42 -4.68
CA LEU A 46 -3.76 -2.50 -5.66
C LEU A 46 -4.34 -2.72 -7.07
N THR A 47 -4.58 -3.98 -7.44
CA THR A 47 -5.19 -4.33 -8.72
C THR A 47 -6.68 -3.97 -8.76
N ALA A 48 -7.39 -4.14 -7.64
CA ALA A 48 -8.79 -3.77 -7.47
C ALA A 48 -9.00 -2.25 -7.35
N GLY A 49 -7.94 -1.48 -7.09
CA GLY A 49 -8.00 -0.04 -6.86
C GLY A 49 -8.50 0.36 -5.47
N GLU A 50 -8.49 -0.58 -4.52
CA GLU A 50 -8.82 -0.36 -3.10
C GLU A 50 -7.65 0.31 -2.36
N ILE A 51 -6.41 -0.01 -2.76
CA ILE A 51 -5.20 0.69 -2.35
C ILE A 51 -4.64 1.43 -3.55
N VAL A 52 -4.16 2.65 -3.32
CA VAL A 52 -3.55 3.51 -4.33
C VAL A 52 -2.18 3.96 -3.87
N VAL A 53 -1.27 4.11 -4.83
CA VAL A 53 0.03 4.75 -4.59
C VAL A 53 -0.16 6.25 -4.69
N VAL A 54 0.26 6.96 -3.66
CA VAL A 54 0.14 8.42 -3.55
C VAL A 54 1.54 9.04 -3.51
N TRP A 55 1.79 9.93 -4.45
CA TRP A 55 2.91 10.86 -4.43
C TRP A 55 2.54 12.12 -3.64
N SER A 56 3.36 12.46 -2.66
CA SER A 56 3.28 13.69 -1.87
C SER A 56 4.35 14.66 -2.35
N GLU A 57 3.94 15.72 -3.05
CA GLU A 57 4.87 16.78 -3.48
C GLU A 57 5.48 17.52 -2.30
N LEU A 58 4.72 17.67 -1.20
CA LEU A 58 5.17 18.37 0.00
C LEU A 58 6.35 17.67 0.69
N ASN A 59 6.33 16.34 0.69
CA ASN A 59 7.34 15.52 1.38
C ASN A 59 8.25 14.77 0.41
N GLU A 60 8.13 15.06 -0.90
CA GLU A 60 8.83 14.39 -2.00
C GLU A 60 8.92 12.87 -1.81
N SER A 61 7.80 12.27 -1.44
CA SER A 61 7.75 10.86 -1.03
C SER A 61 6.54 10.15 -1.61
N VAL A 62 6.70 8.84 -1.76
CA VAL A 62 5.66 7.94 -2.24
C VAL A 62 5.21 7.03 -1.10
N SER A 63 3.91 6.78 -1.03
CA SER A 63 3.30 5.97 0.02
C SER A 63 2.06 5.26 -0.50
N LEU A 64 1.67 4.18 0.17
CA LEU A 64 0.40 3.49 -0.07
C LEU A 64 -0.67 4.06 0.85
N MET A 65 -1.88 4.21 0.31
CA MET A 65 -3.06 4.63 1.07
C MET A 65 -4.28 3.89 0.56
N GLN A 66 -5.24 3.62 1.45
CA GLN A 66 -6.56 3.17 1.02
C GLN A 66 -7.22 4.26 0.17
N ALA A 67 -7.83 3.86 -0.95
CA ALA A 67 -8.53 4.77 -1.86
C ALA A 67 -9.65 5.53 -1.14
N SER A 68 -10.33 4.87 -0.20
CA SER A 68 -11.34 5.49 0.68
C SER A 68 -10.75 6.60 1.54
N THR A 69 -9.60 6.38 2.16
CA THR A 69 -8.88 7.37 2.98
C THR A 69 -8.36 8.53 2.15
N PHE A 70 -7.81 8.25 0.97
CA PHE A 70 -7.34 9.29 0.05
C PHE A 70 -8.49 10.20 -0.41
N ARG A 71 -9.67 9.64 -0.68
CA ARG A 71 -10.87 10.42 -1.05
C ARG A 71 -11.41 11.29 0.09
N GLN A 72 -11.26 10.86 1.34
CA GLN A 72 -11.73 11.60 2.51
C GLN A 72 -10.80 12.76 2.93
N ASN A 73 -9.50 12.65 2.62
CA ASN A 73 -8.49 13.67 2.95
C ASN A 73 -8.20 14.65 1.81
N ARG A 74 -9.08 14.71 0.80
CA ARG A 74 -8.92 15.55 -0.40
C ARG A 74 -9.93 16.69 -0.41
#